data_AF-A0A9P5P458-F1
#
_entry.id   AF-A0A9P5P458-F1
#
_cell.length_a   1.000
_cell.length_b   1.000
_cell.length_c   1.000
_cell.angle_alpha   90.00
_cell.angle_beta   90.00
_cell.angle_gamma   90.00
#
_symmetry.space_group_name_H-M   'P 1'
#
loop_
_entity.id
_entity.type
_entity.pdbx_description
1 polymer ?
#
loop_
_entity_poly.entity_id
_entity_poly.type
_entity_poly.pdbx_seq_one_letter_code
_entity_poly.pdbx_strand_id
1 'polypeptide(L)'
;ISGDDTVIIGRGIESTIVDIQRVDFTDPSSGRKVTIFDTPGFDESVDGFEAGDFSDTDILKKIVEFLFKEYDAHRKLDGLVYFQKISEPRFSTRQSKRTLTMFKKLCGADTFKNTVVLTTFWDNVSEEKGEARERDMHIRFQELIEGDALFMRYTREFPDTPQKVIDYILTLMP
;
A
#
# COMPACT_ATOMS: atom_id res chain seq x y z
N ILE A 1 5.18 8.78 0.64
CA ILE A 1 5.57 8.42 2.03
C ILE A 1 7.03 8.76 2.32
N SER A 2 7.97 8.46 1.41
CA SER A 2 9.40 8.78 1.57
C SER A 2 9.75 10.27 1.62
N GLY A 3 8.89 11.17 1.12
CA GLY A 3 9.23 12.59 0.95
C GLY A 3 10.25 12.84 -0.16
N ASP A 4 10.56 11.81 -0.95
CA ASP A 4 11.49 11.87 -2.08
C ASP A 4 10.72 12.18 -3.37
N ASP A 5 10.90 13.39 -3.90
CA ASP A 5 10.29 13.86 -5.14
C ASP A 5 10.95 13.24 -6.40
N THR A 6 12.03 12.47 -6.23
CA THR A 6 12.72 11.75 -7.33
C THR A 6 12.10 10.38 -7.62
N VAL A 7 11.19 9.91 -6.75
CA VAL A 7 10.32 8.78 -7.07
C VAL A 7 9.55 9.13 -8.34
N ILE A 8 9.65 8.28 -9.35
CA ILE A 8 8.97 8.51 -10.63
C ILE A 8 7.48 8.36 -10.40
N ILE A 9 6.81 9.47 -10.10
CA ILE A 9 5.36 9.53 -10.03
C ILE A 9 4.87 9.42 -11.47
N GLY A 10 4.24 8.30 -11.78
CA GLY A 10 3.61 8.07 -13.07
C GLY A 10 2.55 9.12 -13.41
N ARG A 11 2.97 10.23 -14.00
CA ARG A 11 2.09 11.28 -14.55
C ARG A 11 2.04 11.12 -16.06
N GLY A 12 1.29 10.11 -16.52
CA GLY A 12 1.01 9.90 -17.93
C GLY A 12 0.36 8.53 -18.12
N ILE A 13 -0.47 8.41 -19.15
CA ILE A 13 -1.13 7.15 -19.56
C ILE A 13 -0.09 6.14 -20.12
N GLU A 14 1.22 6.36 -19.90
CA GLU A 14 2.34 5.57 -20.41
C GLU A 14 3.42 5.28 -19.34
N SER A 15 3.09 5.32 -18.05
CA SER A 15 4.06 5.00 -16.99
C SER A 15 3.66 3.74 -16.24
N THR A 16 3.68 2.60 -16.93
CA THR A 16 3.56 1.29 -16.29
C THR A 16 4.91 0.96 -15.65
N ILE A 17 5.07 1.24 -14.37
CA ILE A 17 6.25 0.78 -13.65
C ILE A 17 5.94 -0.64 -13.20
N VAL A 18 6.26 -1.60 -14.05
CA VAL A 18 6.13 -3.04 -13.73
C VAL A 18 7.16 -3.47 -12.67
N ASP A 19 8.06 -2.58 -12.23
CA ASP A 19 9.17 -2.90 -11.35
C ASP A 19 9.05 -2.34 -9.95
N ILE A 20 9.61 -3.06 -8.98
CA ILE A 20 9.57 -2.66 -7.56
C ILE A 20 10.65 -1.60 -7.36
N GLN A 21 10.24 -0.40 -6.92
CA GLN A 21 11.18 0.69 -6.65
C GLN A 21 11.62 0.67 -5.20
N ARG A 22 12.93 0.82 -4.97
CA ARG A 22 13.53 0.89 -3.64
C ARG A 22 13.87 2.34 -3.32
N VAL A 23 13.43 2.81 -2.16
CA VAL A 23 13.79 4.12 -1.62
C VAL A 23 14.43 3.92 -0.25
N ASP A 24 15.70 4.29 -0.13
CA ASP A 24 16.44 4.25 1.13
C ASP A 24 16.62 5.67 1.67
N PHE A 25 16.29 5.90 2.93
CA PHE A 25 16.55 7.17 3.61
C PHE A 25 16.83 6.95 5.10
N THR A 26 17.35 7.99 5.75
CA THR A 26 17.45 8.01 7.22
C THR A 26 16.29 8.82 7.75
N ASP A 27 15.43 8.18 8.55
CA ASP A 27 14.30 8.82 9.17
C ASP A 27 14.80 9.90 10.15
N PRO A 28 14.43 11.18 9.96
CA PRO A 28 14.95 12.27 10.77
C PRO A 28 14.42 12.25 12.22
N SER A 29 13.28 11.62 12.48
CA SER A 29 12.69 11.58 13.83
C SER A 29 13.38 10.52 14.72
N SER A 30 13.66 9.34 14.18
CA SER A 30 14.28 8.23 14.93
C SER A 30 15.77 8.04 14.67
N GLY A 31 16.32 8.61 13.60
CA GLY A 31 17.68 8.35 13.12
C GLY A 31 17.89 6.96 12.50
N ARG A 32 16.82 6.16 12.33
CA ARG A 32 16.90 4.81 11.75
C ARG A 32 17.00 4.87 10.23
N LYS A 33 17.68 3.89 9.65
CA LYS A 33 17.66 3.67 8.19
C LYS A 33 16.34 2.98 7.84
N VAL A 34 15.58 3.60 6.95
CA VAL A 34 14.30 3.10 6.46
C VAL A 34 14.45 2.77 4.98
N THR A 35 13.95 1.59 4.60
CA THR A 35 13.82 1.19 3.20
C THR A 35 12.33 1.05 2.89
N ILE A 36 11.85 1.77 1.88
CA ILE A 36 10.49 1.62 1.35
C ILE A 36 10.60 0.93 -0.01
N PHE A 37 9.74 -0.06 -0.23
CA PHE A 37 9.55 -0.69 -1.51
C PHE A 37 8.20 -0.28 -2.09
N ASP A 38 8.22 0.48 -3.19
CA ASP A 38 7.03 0.78 -3.95
C ASP A 38 6.76 -0.35 -4.93
N THR A 39 5.54 -0.87 -4.93
CA THR A 39 5.17 -2.08 -5.68
C THR A 39 4.18 -1.73 -6.78
N PRO A 40 4.25 -2.41 -7.94
CA PRO A 40 3.19 -2.32 -8.94
C PRO A 40 1.81 -2.58 -8.34
N GLY A 41 0.79 -1.89 -8.84
CA GLY A 41 -0.58 -2.07 -8.36
C GLY A 41 -1.17 -3.39 -8.87
N PHE A 42 -1.90 -4.13 -8.03
CA PHE A 42 -2.74 -5.22 -8.57
C PHE A 42 -3.75 -4.62 -9.55
N ASP A 43 -4.05 -5.36 -10.63
CA ASP A 43 -4.82 -4.89 -11.78
C ASP A 43 -4.16 -3.81 -12.67
N GLU A 44 -2.84 -3.61 -12.58
CA GLU A 44 -2.10 -2.78 -13.54
C GLU A 44 -1.95 -3.50 -14.88
N SER A 45 -2.51 -2.93 -15.95
CA SER A 45 -2.29 -3.41 -17.33
C SER A 45 -0.90 -2.99 -17.80
N VAL A 46 -0.11 -3.97 -18.22
CA VAL A 46 1.25 -3.72 -18.71
C VAL A 46 1.26 -3.62 -20.22
N ASP A 47 1.61 -2.43 -20.73
CA ASP A 47 1.81 -2.22 -22.17
C ASP A 47 2.98 -3.08 -22.67
N GLY A 48 2.76 -3.82 -23.76
CA GLY A 48 3.76 -4.70 -24.38
C GLY A 48 3.64 -6.17 -24.01
N PHE A 49 2.80 -6.53 -23.04
CA PHE A 49 2.23 -7.87 -22.90
C PHE A 49 0.84 -7.85 -23.55
N GLU A 50 0.50 -8.85 -24.36
CA GLU A 50 -0.89 -8.93 -24.85
C GLU A 50 -1.82 -8.97 -23.64
N ALA A 51 -2.93 -8.23 -23.71
CA ALA A 51 -3.91 -8.10 -22.64
C ALA A 51 -4.45 -9.50 -22.26
N GLY A 52 -3.79 -10.14 -21.30
CA GLY A 52 -3.97 -11.55 -20.97
C GLY A 52 -2.76 -12.22 -20.30
N ASP A 53 -1.53 -11.77 -20.56
CA ASP A 53 -0.31 -12.47 -20.13
C ASP A 53 0.26 -12.04 -18.76
N PHE A 54 -0.18 -10.90 -18.22
CA PHE A 54 0.25 -10.42 -16.91
C PHE A 54 -0.96 -10.34 -15.97
N SER A 55 -1.05 -11.28 -15.04
CA SER A 55 -2.16 -11.39 -14.10
C SER A 55 -1.76 -10.89 -12.70
N ASP A 56 -2.75 -10.62 -11.84
CA ASP A 56 -2.47 -10.34 -10.42
C ASP A 56 -1.64 -11.43 -9.74
N THR A 57 -1.71 -12.67 -10.23
CA THR A 57 -0.90 -13.78 -9.71
C THR A 57 0.57 -13.57 -10.05
N ASP A 58 0.87 -13.02 -11.23
CA ASP A 58 2.23 -12.69 -11.66
C ASP A 58 2.78 -11.50 -10.87
N ILE A 59 1.94 -10.49 -10.61
CA ILE A 59 2.28 -9.37 -9.71
C ILE A 59 2.58 -9.88 -8.30
N LEU A 60 1.71 -10.72 -7.75
CA LEU A 60 1.92 -11.33 -6.44
C LEU A 60 3.22 -12.15 -6.41
N LYS A 61 3.45 -12.98 -7.43
CA LYS A 61 4.67 -13.78 -7.55
C LYS A 61 5.92 -12.89 -7.61
N LYS A 62 5.88 -11.81 -8.38
CA LYS A 62 6.99 -10.84 -8.46
C LYS A 62 7.29 -10.20 -7.11
N ILE A 63 6.26 -9.77 -6.37
CA ILE A 63 6.43 -9.17 -5.03
C ILE A 63 7.01 -10.21 -4.06
N VAL A 64 6.49 -11.44 -4.07
CA VAL A 64 6.96 -12.52 -3.19
C VAL A 64 8.42 -12.89 -3.51
N GLU A 65 8.77 -13.07 -4.77
CA GLU A 65 10.15 -13.36 -5.19
C GLU A 65 11.13 -12.24 -4.82
N PHE A 66 10.69 -10.98 -4.91
CA PHE A 66 11.47 -9.84 -4.45
C PHE A 66 11.70 -9.88 -2.94
N LEU A 67 10.65 -10.09 -2.15
CA LEU A 67 10.73 -10.16 -0.70
C LEU A 67 11.63 -11.32 -0.23
N PHE A 68 11.60 -12.47 -0.91
CA PHE A 68 12.52 -13.58 -0.62
C PHE A 68 13.99 -13.21 -0.83
N LYS A 69 14.32 -12.52 -1.94
CA LYS A 69 15.70 -12.06 -2.19
C LYS A 69 16.19 -11.08 -1.13
N GLU A 70 15.32 -10.18 -0.66
CA GLU A 70 15.66 -9.25 0.43
C GLU A 70 15.81 -9.98 1.78
N TYR A 71 15.00 -11.01 2.02
CA TYR A 71 15.12 -11.85 3.21
C TYR A 71 16.47 -12.59 3.27
N ASP A 72 16.91 -13.15 2.15
CA ASP A 72 18.23 -13.80 2.03
C ASP A 72 19.38 -12.79 2.25
N ALA A 73 19.15 -11.52 1.92
CA ALA A 73 20.04 -10.41 2.26
C ALA A 73 19.96 -9.97 3.75
N HIS A 74 19.37 -10.79 4.63
CA HIS A 74 19.19 -10.58 6.07
C HIS A 74 18.30 -9.37 6.43
N ARG A 75 17.40 -8.95 5.55
CA ARG A 75 16.41 -7.90 5.83
C ARG A 75 15.03 -8.52 5.99
N LYS A 76 14.39 -8.28 7.15
CA LYS A 76 12.99 -8.67 7.39
C LYS A 76 12.07 -7.51 7.03
N LEU A 77 10.86 -7.85 6.60
CA LEU A 77 9.80 -6.87 6.37
C LEU A 77 9.17 -6.48 7.71
N ASP A 78 9.26 -5.20 8.08
CA ASP A 78 8.75 -4.69 9.37
C ASP A 78 7.25 -4.33 9.32
N GLY A 79 6.73 -3.99 8.14
CA GLY A 79 5.33 -3.64 7.95
C GLY A 79 4.91 -3.48 6.50
N LEU A 80 3.60 -3.39 6.29
CA LEU A 80 2.95 -3.22 4.99
C LEU A 80 2.04 -2.00 5.02
N VAL A 81 1.97 -1.27 3.92
CA VAL A 81 1.06 -0.13 3.76
C VAL A 81 0.14 -0.39 2.56
N TYR A 82 -1.16 -0.53 2.82
CA TYR A 82 -2.18 -0.67 1.77
C TYR A 82 -2.84 0.69 1.51
N PHE A 83 -2.76 1.17 0.28
CA PHE A 83 -3.37 2.44 -0.11
C PHE A 83 -4.77 2.24 -0.66
N GLN A 84 -5.74 3.00 -0.14
CA GLN A 84 -7.10 3.03 -0.66
C GLN A 84 -7.53 4.45 -0.99
N LYS A 85 -7.95 4.71 -2.23
CA LYS A 85 -8.53 6.01 -2.60
C LYS A 85 -9.97 6.07 -2.08
N ILE A 86 -10.28 7.04 -1.22
CA ILE A 86 -11.65 7.23 -0.70
C ILE A 86 -12.55 7.97 -1.70
N SER A 87 -11.94 8.75 -2.60
CA SER A 87 -12.65 9.51 -3.64
C SER A 87 -13.32 8.62 -4.68
N GLU A 88 -12.88 7.37 -4.82
CA GLU A 88 -13.47 6.42 -5.74
C GLU A 88 -14.68 5.73 -5.09
N PRO A 89 -15.91 5.90 -5.64
CA PRO A 89 -17.13 5.39 -5.02
C PRO A 89 -17.26 3.86 -5.02
N ARG A 90 -16.32 3.14 -5.64
CA ARG A 90 -16.53 1.75 -6.06
C ARG A 90 -15.53 0.76 -5.48
N PHE A 91 -15.36 0.77 -4.16
CA PHE A 91 -14.84 -0.44 -3.49
C PHE A 91 -15.76 -1.67 -3.76
N SER A 92 -16.98 -1.45 -4.25
CA SER A 92 -17.91 -2.48 -4.72
C SER A 92 -17.53 -3.13 -6.06
N THR A 93 -16.53 -2.63 -6.80
CA THR A 93 -16.10 -3.28 -8.05
C THR A 93 -15.45 -4.63 -7.77
N ARG A 94 -15.57 -5.54 -8.75
CA ARG A 94 -14.89 -6.85 -8.72
C ARG A 94 -13.37 -6.69 -8.57
N GLN A 95 -12.83 -5.63 -9.14
CA GLN A 95 -11.41 -5.28 -9.14
C GLN A 95 -10.90 -5.00 -7.72
N SER A 96 -11.45 -4.01 -7.00
CA SER A 96 -11.01 -3.67 -5.63
C SER A 96 -11.10 -4.85 -4.64
N LYS A 97 -12.11 -5.71 -4.80
CA LYS A 97 -12.22 -6.96 -4.01
C LYS A 97 -11.09 -7.93 -4.33
N ARG A 98 -10.72 -8.06 -5.60
CA ARG A 98 -9.64 -8.91 -6.08
C ARG A 98 -8.29 -8.40 -5.56
N THR A 99 -8.01 -7.10 -5.70
CA THR A 99 -6.85 -6.40 -5.13
C THR A 99 -6.70 -6.70 -3.62
N LEU A 100 -7.77 -6.50 -2.83
CA LEU A 100 -7.75 -6.77 -1.39
C LEU A 100 -7.52 -8.25 -1.08
N THR A 101 -8.10 -9.15 -1.86
CA THR A 101 -7.90 -10.60 -1.69
C THR A 101 -6.43 -10.98 -1.94
N MET A 102 -5.81 -10.40 -2.95
CA MET A 102 -4.39 -10.64 -3.26
C MET A 102 -3.49 -10.06 -2.19
N PHE A 103 -3.79 -8.85 -1.69
CA PHE A 103 -3.09 -8.25 -0.56
C PHE A 103 -3.16 -9.12 0.70
N LYS A 104 -4.35 -9.61 1.07
CA LYS A 104 -4.51 -10.52 2.22
C LYS A 104 -3.69 -11.80 2.07
N LYS A 105 -3.62 -12.36 0.86
CA LYS A 105 -2.78 -13.53 0.55
C LYS A 105 -1.28 -13.24 0.67
N LEU A 106 -0.84 -12.02 0.32
CA LEU A 106 0.55 -11.60 0.46
C LEU A 106 0.94 -11.46 1.93
N CYS A 107 0.09 -10.81 2.74
CA CYS A 107 0.36 -10.57 4.16
C CYS A 107 0.34 -11.88 4.96
N GLY A 108 -0.69 -12.70 4.76
CA GLY A 108 -1.03 -13.76 5.72
C GLY A 108 -1.61 -13.17 7.01
N ALA A 109 -2.47 -13.94 7.69
CA ALA A 109 -3.23 -13.43 8.84
C ALA A 109 -2.34 -12.94 10.01
N ASP A 110 -1.19 -13.59 10.23
CA ASP A 110 -0.29 -13.28 11.35
C ASP A 110 0.44 -11.92 11.22
N THR A 111 0.41 -11.30 10.03
CA THR A 111 1.11 -10.04 9.75
C THR A 111 0.16 -8.84 9.64
N PHE A 112 -1.15 -9.05 9.81
CA PHE A 112 -2.13 -7.96 9.74
C PHE A 112 -1.85 -6.87 10.78
N LYS A 113 -1.35 -7.22 11.97
CA LYS A 113 -0.92 -6.26 13.00
C LYS A 113 0.21 -5.33 12.54
N ASN A 114 0.99 -5.77 11.56
CA ASN A 114 2.06 -5.02 10.90
C ASN A 114 1.58 -4.28 9.65
N THR A 115 0.26 -4.18 9.43
CA THR A 115 -0.34 -3.52 8.27
C THR A 115 -0.94 -2.17 8.65
N VAL A 116 -0.69 -1.16 7.82
CA VAL A 116 -1.40 0.12 7.83
C VAL A 116 -2.26 0.24 6.58
N VAL A 117 -3.56 0.44 6.74
CA VAL A 117 -4.47 0.81 5.66
C VAL A 117 -4.55 2.34 5.61
N LEU A 118 -3.95 2.94 4.58
CA LEU A 118 -3.90 4.38 4.39
C LEU A 118 -4.94 4.82 3.35
N THR A 119 -5.96 5.53 3.80
CA THR A 119 -6.97 6.11 2.90
C THR A 119 -6.52 7.47 2.38
N THR A 120 -6.63 7.71 1.07
CA THR A 120 -6.09 8.89 0.37
C THR A 120 -7.15 9.59 -0.47
N PHE A 121 -6.84 10.78 -1.00
CA PHE A 121 -7.72 11.62 -1.83
C PHE A 121 -9.01 12.07 -1.13
N TRP A 122 -8.96 12.26 0.19
CA TRP A 122 -10.07 12.82 0.97
C TRP A 122 -10.49 14.20 0.47
N ASP A 123 -9.55 15.01 -0.03
CA ASP A 123 -9.84 16.36 -0.55
C ASP A 123 -10.67 16.36 -1.85
N ASN A 124 -10.87 15.21 -2.48
CA ASN A 124 -11.63 15.06 -3.73
C ASN A 124 -13.09 14.63 -3.50
N VAL A 125 -13.53 14.52 -2.24
CA VAL A 125 -14.88 14.13 -1.86
C VAL A 125 -15.35 14.96 -0.66
N SER A 126 -16.65 15.16 -0.49
CA SER A 126 -17.16 15.77 0.74
C SER A 126 -16.92 14.84 1.93
N GLU A 127 -16.67 15.40 3.11
CA GLU A 127 -16.43 14.66 4.34
C GLU A 127 -17.51 13.60 4.60
N GLU A 128 -18.79 13.99 4.56
CA GLU A 128 -19.94 13.09 4.73
C GLU A 128 -19.89 11.86 3.79
N LYS A 129 -19.56 12.08 2.51
CA LYS A 129 -19.45 11.00 1.52
C LYS A 129 -18.21 10.15 1.74
N GLY A 130 -17.09 10.76 2.13
CA GLY A 130 -15.86 10.06 2.48
C GLY A 130 -16.07 9.13 3.67
N GLU A 131 -16.69 9.61 4.74
CA GLU A 131 -17.01 8.83 5.92
C GLU A 131 -17.98 7.69 5.63
N ALA A 132 -19.01 7.93 4.80
CA ALA A 132 -19.92 6.87 4.38
C ALA A 132 -19.18 5.74 3.66
N ARG A 133 -18.24 6.09 2.77
CA ARG A 133 -17.41 5.11 2.06
C ARG A 133 -16.41 4.40 2.96
N GLU A 134 -15.86 5.09 3.94
CA GLU A 134 -14.95 4.49 4.92
C GLU A 134 -15.70 3.46 5.79
N ARG A 135 -16.93 3.76 6.22
CA ARG A 135 -17.79 2.78 6.92
C ARG A 135 -18.05 1.55 6.06
N ASP A 136 -18.40 1.74 4.79
CA ASP A 136 -18.60 0.62 3.84
C ASP A 136 -17.32 -0.19 3.62
N MET A 137 -16.17 0.48 3.64
CA MET A 137 -14.85 -0.14 3.53
C MET A 137 -14.57 -1.00 4.77
N HIS A 138 -14.78 -0.50 5.99
CA HIS A 138 -14.52 -1.25 7.23
C HIS A 138 -15.27 -2.59 7.27
N ILE A 139 -16.51 -2.65 6.78
CA ILE A 139 -17.27 -3.90 6.67
C ILE A 139 -16.52 -4.96 5.83
N ARG A 140 -15.82 -4.53 4.78
CA ARG A 140 -15.09 -5.43 3.86
C ARG A 140 -13.67 -5.75 4.32
N PHE A 141 -13.12 -4.90 5.17
CA PHE A 141 -11.79 -5.03 5.76
C PHE A 141 -11.85 -5.66 7.15
N GLN A 142 -12.99 -6.27 7.53
CA GLN A 142 -13.20 -6.85 8.84
C GLN A 142 -12.04 -7.77 9.28
N GLU A 143 -11.55 -8.65 8.40
CA GLU A 143 -10.40 -9.51 8.72
C GLU A 143 -9.11 -8.74 9.05
N LEU A 144 -8.87 -7.60 8.39
CA LEU A 144 -7.71 -6.75 8.69
C LEU A 144 -7.91 -6.03 10.02
N ILE A 145 -9.13 -5.58 10.31
CA ILE A 145 -9.48 -4.96 11.59
C ILE A 145 -9.33 -5.96 12.74
N GLU A 146 -9.86 -7.17 12.57
CA GLU A 146 -9.74 -8.27 13.54
C GLU A 146 -8.29 -8.74 13.73
N GLY A 147 -7.44 -8.52 12.72
CA GLY A 147 -6.01 -8.77 12.78
C GLY A 147 -5.17 -7.57 13.24
N ASP A 148 -5.77 -6.57 13.88
CA ASP A 148 -5.09 -5.38 14.42
C ASP A 148 -4.38 -4.49 13.38
N ALA A 149 -4.82 -4.48 12.12
CA ALA A 149 -4.33 -3.52 11.14
C ALA A 149 -4.74 -2.08 11.52
N LEU A 150 -3.81 -1.13 11.39
CA LEU A 150 -4.07 0.28 11.69
C LEU A 150 -4.69 0.98 10.49
N PHE A 151 -5.74 1.79 10.72
CA PHE A 151 -6.37 2.60 9.67
C PHE A 151 -6.03 4.08 9.87
N MET A 152 -5.57 4.74 8.81
CA MET A 152 -5.17 6.15 8.84
C MET A 152 -5.74 6.89 7.63
N ARG A 153 -6.02 8.19 7.79
CA ARG A 153 -6.44 9.08 6.70
C ARG A 153 -5.29 10.00 6.32
N TYR A 154 -4.97 10.05 5.03
CA TYR A 154 -4.09 11.06 4.45
C TYR A 154 -4.93 12.12 3.73
N THR A 155 -4.78 13.37 4.19
CA THR A 155 -5.37 14.56 3.59
C THR A 155 -4.28 15.61 3.45
N ARG A 156 -4.46 16.60 2.57
CA ARG A 156 -3.50 17.72 2.48
C ARG A 156 -3.48 18.60 3.73
N GLU A 157 -4.54 18.54 4.54
CA GLU A 157 -4.63 19.25 5.84
C GLU A 157 -3.74 18.61 6.91
N PHE A 158 -3.49 17.29 6.81
CA PHE A 158 -2.64 16.53 7.73
C PHE A 158 -1.40 15.99 6.99
N PRO A 159 -0.44 16.86 6.61
CA PRO A 159 0.74 16.46 5.84
C PRO A 159 1.72 15.58 6.64
N ASP A 160 1.54 15.46 7.96
CA ASP A 160 2.38 14.65 8.85
C ASP A 160 1.99 13.16 8.89
N THR A 161 0.85 12.78 8.29
CA THR A 161 0.39 11.38 8.26
C THR A 161 1.45 10.40 7.73
N PRO A 162 2.22 10.69 6.65
CA PRO A 162 3.28 9.79 6.21
C PRO A 162 4.34 9.52 7.28
N GLN A 163 4.72 10.53 8.06
CA GLN A 163 5.66 10.34 9.18
C GLN A 163 5.02 9.48 10.27
N LYS A 164 3.76 9.73 10.62
CA LYS A 164 3.02 8.92 11.61
C LYS A 164 2.92 7.45 11.21
N VAL A 165 2.81 7.14 9.91
CA VAL A 165 2.84 5.77 9.39
C VAL A 165 4.20 5.11 9.67
N ILE A 166 5.30 5.82 9.38
CA ILE A 166 6.66 5.34 9.66
C ILE A 166 6.83 5.13 11.17
N ASP A 167 6.49 6.13 11.98
CA ASP A 167 6.62 6.08 13.44
C ASP A 167 5.86 4.87 14.01
N TYR A 168 4.64 4.62 13.54
CA TYR A 168 3.85 3.45 13.93
C TYR A 168 4.55 2.14 13.59
N ILE A 169 4.99 1.95 12.34
CA ILE A 169 5.66 0.70 11.91
C ILE A 169 6.93 0.47 12.74
N LEU A 170 7.69 1.53 13.03
CA LEU A 170 8.89 1.43 13.88
C LEU A 170 8.59 0.98 15.32
N THR A 171 7.37 1.23 15.84
CA THR A 171 6.95 0.72 17.16
C THR A 171 6.69 -0.78 17.18
N LEU A 172 6.46 -1.40 16.01
CA LEU A 172 6.17 -2.83 15.88
C LEU A 172 7.44 -3.68 15.77
N MET A 173 8.59 -3.02 15.57
CA MET A 173 9.88 -3.69 15.52
C MET A 173 10.27 -4.21 16.91
N PRO A 174 10.83 -5.43 17.00
CA PRO A 174 11.34 -5.98 18.26
C PRO A 174 12.55 -5.22 18.81
#